data_AF-A0A3Q4IB00-F1
#
_entry.id   AF-A0A3Q4IB00-F1
#
_cell.length_a   1.000
_cell.length_b   1.000
_cell.length_c   1.000
_cell.angle_alpha   90.00
_cell.angle_beta   90.00
_cell.angle_gamma   90.00
#
_symmetry.space_group_name_H-M   'P 1'
#
loop_
_entity.id
_entity.type
_entity.pdbx_description
1 polymer ?
#
loop_
_entity_poly.entity_id
_entity_poly.type
_entity_poly.pdbx_seq_one_letter_code
_entity_poly.pdbx_strand_id
1 'polypeptide(L)'
;IYTEHKDIPLGIRAEVAAIYEPPQNATQNSLELLDDPKAAAVDEIAAKLGMCKVGWIFTDLLSEDTRIGTVRYSRNSDSYYLSAEECITAGYFQNEHSNPCRLSRDGHFGSKFVTVVATGGPDNQVHFEGYQVSNQCMALVRDECLLPCKDVPELGYAKESSPEQYVPDVFYKVRCRIKKALM
;
A
#
# COMPACT_ATOMS: atom_id res chain seq x y z
N ILE A 1 -15.01 -4.27 -7.27
CA ILE A 1 -15.95 -5.13 -6.51
C ILE A 1 -15.14 -6.25 -5.86
N TYR A 2 -15.54 -6.79 -4.70
CA TYR A 2 -14.89 -7.96 -4.12
C TYR A 2 -15.67 -9.23 -4.44
N THR A 3 -14.98 -10.26 -4.92
CA THR A 3 -15.57 -11.56 -5.29
C THR A 3 -14.76 -12.71 -4.72
N GLU A 4 -15.32 -13.92 -4.75
CA GLU A 4 -14.61 -15.13 -4.31
C GLU A 4 -13.48 -15.49 -5.29
N HIS A 5 -12.31 -15.80 -4.75
CA HIS A 5 -11.19 -16.33 -5.52
C HIS A 5 -11.27 -17.86 -5.58
N LYS A 6 -11.68 -18.41 -6.72
CA LYS A 6 -11.97 -19.85 -6.87
C LYS A 6 -10.75 -20.76 -6.68
N ASP A 7 -9.55 -20.28 -6.98
CA ASP A 7 -8.33 -21.10 -6.90
C ASP A 7 -7.65 -21.10 -5.51
N ILE A 8 -8.15 -20.31 -4.55
CA ILE A 8 -7.57 -20.19 -3.21
C ILE A 8 -8.69 -20.46 -2.18
N PRO A 9 -8.54 -21.42 -1.26
CA PRO A 9 -9.57 -21.70 -0.25
C PRO A 9 -9.95 -20.45 0.55
N LEU A 10 -11.23 -20.07 0.51
CA LEU A 10 -11.78 -18.86 1.14
C LEU A 10 -11.09 -17.56 0.67
N GLY A 11 -10.47 -17.59 -0.50
CA GLY A 11 -9.80 -16.44 -1.08
C GLY A 11 -10.79 -15.36 -1.51
N ILE A 12 -10.39 -14.11 -1.40
CA ILE A 12 -11.14 -12.94 -1.86
C ILE A 12 -10.28 -12.26 -2.91
N ARG A 13 -10.89 -11.85 -4.02
CA ARG A 13 -10.24 -11.05 -5.06
C ARG A 13 -10.94 -9.71 -5.21
N ALA A 14 -10.16 -8.66 -5.46
CA ALA A 14 -10.66 -7.36 -5.89
C ALA A 14 -10.71 -7.33 -7.43
N GLU A 15 -11.89 -7.23 -8.00
CA GLU A 15 -12.09 -6.98 -9.43
C GLU A 15 -12.11 -5.47 -9.67
N VAL A 16 -11.08 -4.99 -10.37
CA VAL A 16 -10.93 -3.58 -10.78
C VAL A 16 -11.62 -3.39 -12.12
N ALA A 17 -12.64 -2.54 -12.17
CA ALA A 17 -13.38 -2.23 -13.39
C ALA A 17 -13.00 -0.86 -13.99
N ALA A 18 -12.51 0.06 -13.17
CA ALA A 18 -12.10 1.40 -13.59
C ALA A 18 -11.03 1.95 -12.63
N ILE A 19 -10.23 2.88 -13.14
CA ILE A 19 -9.28 3.69 -12.37
C ILE A 19 -9.76 5.13 -12.48
N TYR A 20 -9.88 5.81 -11.35
CA TYR A 20 -10.16 7.23 -11.28
C TYR A 20 -8.90 7.94 -10.79
N GLU A 21 -8.45 8.95 -11.53
CA GLU A 21 -7.28 9.75 -11.19
C GLU A 21 -7.73 11.03 -10.46
N PRO A 22 -7.51 11.13 -9.13
CA PRO A 22 -7.83 12.35 -8.40
C PRO A 22 -6.90 13.50 -8.80
N PRO A 23 -7.25 14.76 -8.48
CA PRO A 23 -6.34 15.90 -8.63
C PRO A 23 -5.01 15.64 -7.93
N GLN A 24 -3.91 15.83 -8.65
CA GLN A 24 -2.57 15.50 -8.17
C GLN A 24 -1.51 16.36 -8.85
N ASN A 25 -0.43 16.68 -8.13
CA ASN A 25 0.80 17.23 -8.69
C ASN A 25 1.84 16.11 -8.80
N ALA A 26 2.23 15.78 -10.03
CA ALA A 26 3.24 14.76 -10.30
C ALA A 26 4.52 15.38 -10.86
N THR A 27 5.66 14.93 -10.35
CA THR A 27 6.97 15.13 -10.98
C THR A 27 7.49 13.79 -11.47
N GLN A 28 8.72 13.76 -12.00
CA GLN A 28 9.37 12.49 -12.37
C GLN A 28 9.55 11.55 -11.17
N ASN A 29 9.72 12.07 -9.95
CA ASN A 29 10.11 11.30 -8.77
C ASN A 29 9.19 11.51 -7.56
N SER A 30 8.08 12.24 -7.71
CA SER A 30 7.20 12.55 -6.59
C SER A 30 5.75 12.68 -7.04
N LEU A 31 4.84 12.37 -6.12
CA LEU A 31 3.42 12.54 -6.30
C LEU A 31 2.83 13.19 -5.05
N GLU A 32 2.07 14.26 -5.25
CA GLU A 32 1.27 14.90 -4.20
C GLU A 32 -0.21 14.82 -4.59
N LEU A 33 -1.02 14.21 -3.74
CA LEU A 33 -2.47 14.19 -3.91
C LEU A 33 -3.06 15.50 -3.38
N LEU A 34 -3.98 16.08 -4.15
CA LEU A 34 -4.67 17.31 -3.80
C LEU A 34 -6.11 17.01 -3.37
N ASP A 35 -6.74 17.99 -2.72
CA ASP A 35 -8.16 17.91 -2.37
C ASP A 35 -9.02 17.68 -3.63
N ASP A 36 -9.85 16.64 -3.58
CA ASP A 36 -10.74 16.28 -4.68
C ASP A 36 -12.18 16.75 -4.44
N PRO A 37 -12.62 17.89 -5.03
CA PRO A 37 -13.98 18.37 -4.89
C PRO A 37 -15.02 17.46 -5.55
N LYS A 38 -14.59 16.52 -6.41
CA LYS A 38 -15.48 15.58 -7.13
C LYS A 38 -15.56 14.20 -6.47
N ALA A 39 -14.76 13.93 -5.44
CA ALA A 39 -14.67 12.61 -4.80
C ALA A 39 -16.05 12.05 -4.43
N ALA A 40 -16.90 12.86 -3.78
CA ALA A 40 -18.24 12.45 -3.38
C ALA A 40 -19.15 12.08 -4.57
N ALA A 41 -19.07 12.83 -5.67
CA ALA A 41 -19.85 12.56 -6.88
C ALA A 41 -19.38 11.26 -7.56
N VAL A 42 -18.06 11.03 -7.59
CA VAL A 42 -17.46 9.80 -8.12
C VAL A 42 -17.89 8.59 -7.28
N ASP A 43 -17.87 8.71 -5.97
CA ASP A 43 -18.33 7.66 -5.05
C ASP A 43 -19.83 7.34 -5.24
N GLU A 44 -20.67 8.36 -5.44
CA GLU A 44 -22.09 8.16 -5.73
C GLU A 44 -22.31 7.43 -7.07
N ILE A 45 -21.57 7.82 -8.12
CA ILE A 45 -21.64 7.16 -9.44
C ILE A 45 -21.17 5.70 -9.32
N ALA A 46 -20.05 5.46 -8.65
CA ALA A 46 -19.53 4.12 -8.42
C ALA A 46 -20.57 3.25 -7.68
N ALA A 47 -21.17 3.77 -6.61
CA ALA A 47 -22.20 3.07 -5.85
C ALA A 47 -23.45 2.74 -6.70
N LYS A 48 -23.92 3.67 -7.54
CA LYS A 48 -25.04 3.42 -8.47
C LYS A 48 -24.75 2.35 -9.51
N LEU A 49 -23.47 2.18 -9.87
CA LEU A 49 -23.00 1.13 -10.76
C LEU A 49 -22.66 -0.18 -10.03
N GLY A 50 -22.93 -0.26 -8.72
CA GLY A 50 -22.60 -1.43 -7.90
C GLY A 50 -21.10 -1.62 -7.65
N MET A 51 -20.31 -0.56 -7.87
CA MET A 51 -18.86 -0.53 -7.65
C MET A 51 -18.52 0.13 -6.31
N CYS A 52 -17.32 -0.16 -5.83
CA CYS A 52 -16.73 0.48 -4.66
C CYS A 52 -15.24 0.68 -4.89
N LYS A 53 -14.63 1.61 -4.15
CA LYS A 53 -13.18 1.75 -4.08
C LYS A 53 -12.58 0.47 -3.48
N VAL A 54 -11.69 -0.17 -4.24
CA VAL A 54 -11.03 -1.42 -3.81
C VAL A 54 -9.56 -1.25 -3.51
N GLY A 55 -8.96 -0.13 -3.89
CA GLY A 55 -7.55 0.12 -3.72
C GLY A 55 -7.12 1.40 -4.42
N TRP A 56 -5.81 1.63 -4.40
CA TRP A 56 -5.12 2.69 -5.13
C TRP A 56 -3.98 2.08 -5.95
N ILE A 57 -3.59 2.78 -7.00
CA ILE A 57 -2.50 2.37 -7.89
C ILE A 57 -1.62 3.58 -8.17
N PHE A 58 -0.31 3.36 -8.21
CA PHE A 58 0.67 4.37 -8.63
C PHE A 58 1.74 3.73 -9.51
N THR A 59 2.50 4.58 -10.20
CA THR A 59 3.53 4.15 -11.16
C THR A 59 4.92 4.48 -10.66
N ASP A 60 5.85 3.55 -10.82
CA ASP A 60 7.29 3.78 -10.72
C ASP A 60 7.96 3.18 -11.96
N LEU A 61 7.86 3.94 -13.06
CA LEU A 61 8.29 3.53 -14.39
C LEU A 61 9.39 4.46 -14.89
N LEU A 62 10.60 3.91 -14.98
CA LEU A 62 11.75 4.58 -15.57
C LEU A 62 12.08 3.91 -16.91
N SER A 63 12.00 4.66 -18.01
CA SER A 63 12.34 4.13 -19.33
C SER A 63 13.82 3.79 -19.41
N GLU A 64 14.14 2.59 -19.89
CA GLU A 64 15.51 2.15 -20.15
C GLU A 64 15.89 2.38 -21.61
N ASP A 65 15.05 1.91 -22.54
CA ASP A 65 15.14 2.24 -23.96
C ASP A 65 13.76 2.69 -24.49
N THR A 66 13.66 3.96 -24.82
CA THR A 66 12.43 4.58 -25.35
C THR A 66 12.02 4.08 -26.73
N ARG A 67 12.93 3.48 -27.51
CA ARG A 67 12.63 2.96 -28.85
C ARG A 67 11.97 1.58 -28.80
N ILE A 68 12.38 0.78 -27.83
CA ILE A 68 11.86 -0.58 -27.61
C ILE A 68 10.67 -0.53 -26.64
N GLY A 69 10.58 0.50 -25.81
CA GLY A 69 9.55 0.65 -24.79
C GLY A 69 9.85 -0.14 -23.52
N THR A 70 11.13 -0.42 -23.24
CA THR A 70 11.54 -1.13 -22.03
C THR A 70 11.60 -0.20 -20.82
N VAL A 71 11.36 -0.78 -19.65
CA VAL A 71 11.36 -0.11 -18.36
C VAL A 71 12.34 -0.79 -17.40
N ARG A 72 12.98 0.00 -16.54
CA ARG A 72 13.98 -0.50 -15.59
C ARG A 72 13.32 -1.36 -14.51
N TYR A 73 13.91 -2.51 -14.22
CA TYR A 73 13.56 -3.35 -13.06
C TYR A 73 14.16 -2.80 -11.76
N SER A 74 13.59 -1.71 -11.23
CA SER A 74 14.11 -1.00 -10.04
C SER A 74 13.74 -1.64 -8.71
N ARG A 75 12.61 -2.36 -8.63
CA ARG A 75 12.06 -2.94 -7.39
C ARG A 75 12.27 -4.44 -7.35
N ASN A 76 13.22 -4.90 -6.55
CA ASN A 76 13.64 -6.31 -6.53
C ASN A 76 14.28 -6.70 -5.19
N SER A 77 14.78 -7.93 -5.09
CA SER A 77 15.40 -8.47 -3.88
C SER A 77 16.66 -7.72 -3.40
N ASP A 78 17.32 -6.99 -4.29
CA ASP A 78 18.56 -6.26 -4.01
C ASP A 78 18.29 -4.79 -3.63
N SER A 79 17.02 -4.38 -3.63
CA SER A 79 16.54 -3.03 -3.33
C SER A 79 15.37 -3.09 -2.34
N TYR A 80 14.17 -2.72 -2.78
CA TYR A 80 12.92 -2.79 -2.02
C TYR A 80 11.74 -3.00 -2.96
N TYR A 81 10.62 -3.42 -2.39
CA TYR A 81 9.36 -3.61 -3.13
C TYR A 81 8.40 -2.44 -2.91
N LEU A 82 8.21 -2.05 -1.65
CA LEU A 82 7.53 -0.84 -1.23
C LEU A 82 8.47 -0.02 -0.34
N SER A 83 8.49 1.29 -0.56
CA SER A 83 9.18 2.21 0.34
C SER A 83 8.41 2.37 1.65
N ALA A 84 9.08 2.86 2.69
CA ALA A 84 8.45 3.17 3.96
C ALA A 84 7.34 4.23 3.81
N GLU A 85 7.53 5.22 2.95
CA GLU A 85 6.52 6.24 2.64
C GLU A 85 5.28 5.63 1.97
N GLU A 86 5.48 4.73 1.01
CA GLU A 86 4.40 4.00 0.35
C GLU A 86 3.67 3.07 1.32
N CYS A 87 4.39 2.43 2.25
CA CYS A 87 3.79 1.61 3.30
C CYS A 87 2.95 2.45 4.27
N ILE A 88 3.45 3.62 4.67
CA ILE A 88 2.72 4.55 5.54
C ILE A 88 1.45 5.05 4.83
N THR A 89 1.58 5.43 3.55
CA THR A 89 0.45 5.86 2.71
C THR A 89 -0.59 4.75 2.52
N ALA A 90 -0.16 3.51 2.26
CA ALA A 90 -1.04 2.35 2.21
C ALA A 90 -1.77 2.11 3.55
N GLY A 91 -1.06 2.27 4.68
CA GLY A 91 -1.65 2.19 6.01
C GLY A 91 -2.71 3.27 6.26
N TYR A 92 -2.45 4.49 5.80
CA TYR A 92 -3.41 5.60 5.84
C TYR A 92 -4.70 5.25 5.07
N PHE A 93 -4.58 4.87 3.79
CA PHE A 93 -5.76 4.51 2.99
C PHE A 93 -6.51 3.28 3.50
N GLN A 94 -5.79 2.29 4.04
CA GLN A 94 -6.41 1.13 4.67
C GLN A 94 -7.21 1.51 5.93
N ASN A 95 -6.75 2.50 6.70
CA ASN A 95 -7.49 3.01 7.87
C ASN A 95 -8.76 3.77 7.45
N GLU A 96 -8.69 4.58 6.39
CA GLU A 96 -9.87 5.26 5.83
C GLU A 96 -10.92 4.26 5.31
N HIS A 97 -10.47 3.10 4.82
CA HIS A 97 -11.33 2.06 4.23
C HIS A 97 -11.37 0.81 5.12
N SER A 98 -11.70 0.98 6.40
CA SER A 98 -11.81 -0.15 7.35
C SER A 98 -12.86 -1.18 6.92
N ASN A 99 -12.57 -2.47 7.11
CA ASN A 99 -13.47 -3.54 6.72
C ASN A 99 -14.45 -3.90 7.86
N PRO A 100 -15.78 -3.77 7.65
CA PRO A 100 -16.76 -4.20 8.64
C PRO A 100 -16.66 -5.71 8.91
N CYS A 101 -16.66 -6.08 10.19
CA CYS A 101 -16.51 -7.45 10.64
C CYS A 101 -17.32 -7.70 11.91
N ARG A 102 -18.39 -8.50 11.78
CA ARG A 102 -19.28 -8.88 12.90
C ARG A 102 -18.60 -9.69 13.99
N LEU A 103 -17.48 -10.35 13.68
CA LEU A 103 -16.71 -11.14 14.63
C LEU A 103 -15.67 -10.31 15.39
N SER A 104 -15.45 -9.06 14.97
CA SER A 104 -14.60 -8.12 15.68
C SER A 104 -15.38 -7.44 16.81
N ARG A 105 -14.70 -7.21 17.95
CA ARG A 105 -15.30 -6.49 19.09
C ARG A 105 -15.67 -5.05 18.73
N ASP A 106 -14.85 -4.43 17.89
CA ASP A 106 -15.00 -3.01 17.48
C ASP A 106 -15.83 -2.87 16.19
N GLY A 107 -16.47 -3.95 15.73
CA GLY A 107 -17.28 -3.98 14.51
C GLY A 107 -16.49 -3.94 13.19
N HIS A 108 -15.17 -3.76 13.25
CA HIS A 108 -14.27 -3.68 12.08
C HIS A 108 -13.01 -4.49 12.30
N PHE A 109 -12.43 -5.04 11.24
CA PHE A 109 -11.15 -5.76 11.30
C PHE A 109 -10.36 -5.61 10.00
N GLY A 110 -9.20 -4.98 10.11
CA GLY A 110 -8.29 -4.71 8.99
C GLY A 110 -8.96 -3.89 7.88
N SER A 111 -8.45 -4.07 6.66
CA SER A 111 -9.00 -3.48 5.45
C SER A 111 -8.87 -4.45 4.27
N LYS A 112 -9.78 -4.35 3.32
CA LYS A 112 -9.67 -5.01 2.01
C LYS A 112 -9.07 -4.12 0.94
N PHE A 113 -8.75 -2.86 1.29
CA PHE A 113 -8.19 -1.88 0.38
C PHE A 113 -6.76 -2.28 -0.02
N VAL A 114 -6.51 -2.41 -1.31
CA VAL A 114 -5.23 -2.88 -1.85
C VAL A 114 -4.37 -1.73 -2.36
N THR A 115 -3.06 -1.93 -2.37
CA THR A 115 -2.08 -1.04 -2.99
C THR A 115 -1.50 -1.75 -4.21
N VAL A 116 -1.49 -1.10 -5.36
CA VAL A 116 -0.89 -1.66 -6.58
C VAL A 116 0.23 -0.74 -7.07
N VAL A 117 1.37 -1.32 -7.41
CA VAL A 117 2.48 -0.60 -8.03
C VAL A 117 2.63 -1.07 -9.46
N ALA A 118 2.57 -0.15 -10.42
CA ALA A 118 2.96 -0.42 -11.80
C ALA A 118 4.44 -0.05 -11.96
N THR A 119 5.30 -1.05 -12.14
CA THR A 119 6.76 -0.90 -12.21
C THR A 119 7.36 -1.79 -13.30
N GLY A 120 8.69 -1.78 -13.49
CA GLY A 120 9.35 -2.71 -14.39
C GLY A 120 9.47 -4.11 -13.76
N GLY A 121 9.22 -5.16 -14.54
CA GLY A 121 9.41 -6.55 -14.12
C GLY A 121 10.80 -7.11 -14.48
N PRO A 122 11.10 -8.38 -14.14
CA PRO A 122 12.37 -9.04 -14.44
C PRO A 122 12.72 -9.14 -15.93
N ASP A 123 11.73 -8.97 -16.81
CA ASP A 123 11.84 -8.95 -18.27
C ASP A 123 11.93 -7.53 -18.85
N ASN A 124 12.10 -6.52 -18.00
CA ASN A 124 12.10 -5.09 -18.34
C ASN A 124 10.82 -4.63 -19.05
N GLN A 125 9.70 -5.33 -18.83
CA GLN A 125 8.36 -4.94 -19.26
C GLN A 125 7.57 -4.35 -18.09
N VAL A 126 6.48 -3.65 -18.40
CA VAL A 126 5.56 -3.15 -17.37
C VAL A 126 4.93 -4.33 -16.63
N HIS A 127 5.05 -4.32 -15.32
CA HIS A 127 4.53 -5.32 -14.40
C HIS A 127 3.73 -4.65 -13.28
N PHE A 128 2.79 -5.39 -12.69
CA PHE A 128 1.94 -4.92 -11.61
C PHE A 128 2.13 -5.78 -10.37
N GLU A 129 2.45 -5.15 -9.25
CA GLU A 129 2.60 -5.82 -7.96
C GLU A 129 1.54 -5.33 -6.98
N GLY A 130 0.82 -6.26 -6.37
CA GLY A 130 -0.26 -5.98 -5.42
C GLY A 130 0.15 -6.25 -3.98
N TYR A 131 -0.11 -5.30 -3.09
CA TYR A 131 0.27 -5.32 -1.69
C TYR A 131 -0.88 -4.88 -0.77
N GLN A 132 -0.76 -5.29 0.49
CA GLN A 132 -1.45 -4.69 1.63
C GLN A 132 -0.46 -4.61 2.78
N VAL A 133 -0.55 -3.56 3.58
CA VAL A 133 0.20 -3.50 4.84
C VAL A 133 -0.55 -4.23 5.93
N SER A 134 0.20 -4.70 6.92
CA SER A 134 -0.37 -5.45 8.04
C SER A 134 -1.27 -4.58 8.92
N ASN A 135 -2.18 -5.20 9.67
CA ASN A 135 -2.98 -4.50 10.68
C ASN A 135 -2.11 -3.81 11.74
N GLN A 136 -0.89 -4.31 11.98
CA GLN A 136 0.08 -3.66 12.88
C GLN A 136 0.60 -2.35 12.28
N CYS A 137 0.93 -2.35 10.99
CA CYS A 137 1.32 -1.13 10.28
C CYS A 137 0.16 -0.12 10.26
N MET A 138 -1.07 -0.57 9.99
CA MET A 138 -2.26 0.29 10.08
C MET A 138 -2.38 0.97 11.45
N ALA A 139 -2.18 0.23 12.54
CA ALA A 139 -2.23 0.78 13.90
C ALA A 139 -1.10 1.80 14.16
N LEU A 140 0.13 1.48 13.75
CA LEU A 140 1.27 2.38 13.89
C LEU A 140 1.11 3.67 13.07
N VAL A 141 0.49 3.60 11.89
CA VAL A 141 0.20 4.78 11.06
C VAL A 141 -0.93 5.62 11.68
N ARG A 142 -2.02 4.97 12.13
CA ARG A 142 -3.14 5.65 12.80
C ARG A 142 -2.68 6.43 14.03
N ASP A 143 -1.80 5.82 14.81
CA ASP A 143 -1.28 6.41 16.04
C ASP A 143 -0.03 7.27 15.78
N GLU A 144 0.27 7.58 14.51
CA GLU A 144 1.39 8.42 14.05
C GLU A 144 2.76 8.03 14.62
N CYS A 145 3.05 6.74 14.76
CA CYS A 145 4.29 6.23 15.36
C CYS A 145 5.46 6.10 14.38
N LEU A 146 5.22 6.26 13.07
CA LEU A 146 6.22 6.01 12.02
C LEU A 146 6.54 7.28 11.21
N LEU A 147 7.77 7.34 10.71
CA LEU A 147 8.24 8.31 9.71
C LEU A 147 9.02 7.58 8.61
N PRO A 148 8.93 8.01 7.34
CA PRO A 148 9.80 7.50 6.29
C PRO A 148 11.22 8.05 6.45
N CYS A 149 12.22 7.25 6.07
CA CYS A 149 13.62 7.68 6.02
C CYS A 149 13.92 8.34 4.66
N LYS A 150 14.60 9.50 4.68
CA LYS A 150 14.85 10.31 3.47
C LYS A 150 15.75 9.61 2.42
N ASP A 151 16.83 8.99 2.86
CA ASP A 151 17.87 8.45 1.96
C ASP A 151 17.90 6.91 1.93
N VAL A 152 16.98 6.26 2.67
CA VAL A 152 16.93 4.80 2.82
C VAL A 152 15.46 4.36 2.73
N PRO A 153 14.90 4.30 1.50
CA PRO A 153 13.47 4.08 1.27
C PRO A 153 12.95 2.78 1.87
N GLU A 154 13.80 1.76 2.04
CA GLU A 154 13.46 0.47 2.63
C GLU A 154 13.28 0.49 4.16
N LEU A 155 13.66 1.59 4.85
CA LEU A 155 13.58 1.70 6.30
C LEU A 155 12.52 2.72 6.75
N GLY A 156 11.71 2.31 7.72
CA GLY A 156 10.85 3.20 8.50
C GLY A 156 11.48 3.52 9.85
N TYR A 157 11.32 4.76 10.30
CA TYR A 157 11.78 5.23 11.61
C TYR A 157 10.62 5.23 12.61
N ALA A 158 10.81 4.57 13.76
CA ALA A 158 9.87 4.68 14.88
C ALA A 158 10.15 5.98 15.62
N LYS A 159 9.13 6.83 15.77
CA LYS A 159 9.26 8.11 16.47
C LYS A 159 9.66 7.89 17.93
N GLU A 160 10.39 8.84 18.49
CA GLU A 160 10.65 8.87 19.93
C GLU A 160 9.39 9.33 20.68
N SER A 161 9.21 8.85 21.90
CA SER A 161 8.13 9.33 22.77
C SER A 161 8.34 10.81 23.12
N SER A 162 7.26 11.58 23.08
CA SER A 162 7.22 12.97 23.56
C SER A 162 6.19 13.12 24.70
N PRO A 163 6.16 14.26 25.43
CA PRO A 163 5.11 14.54 26.40
C PRO A 163 3.69 14.51 25.82
N GLU A 164 3.54 14.81 24.52
CA GLU A 164 2.27 14.85 23.80
C GLU A 164 1.86 13.49 23.24
N GLN A 165 2.82 12.61 22.94
CA GLN A 165 2.56 11.32 22.29
C GLN A 165 3.49 10.24 22.85
N TYR A 166 2.88 9.18 23.40
CA TYR A 166 3.62 7.99 23.80
C TYR A 166 3.80 7.05 22.60
N VAL A 167 5.06 6.70 22.30
CA VAL A 167 5.44 5.71 21.28
C VAL A 167 6.12 4.54 21.97
N PRO A 168 5.53 3.33 21.97
CA PRO A 168 6.10 2.17 22.64
C PRO A 168 7.34 1.65 21.92
N ASP A 169 8.16 0.86 22.62
CA ASP A 169 9.27 0.14 22.01
C ASP A 169 8.78 -0.81 20.91
N VAL A 170 9.31 -0.65 19.70
CA VAL A 170 8.93 -1.46 18.54
C VAL A 170 10.00 -2.51 18.29
N PHE A 171 9.62 -3.78 18.47
CA PHE A 171 10.45 -4.93 18.12
C PHE A 171 9.85 -5.69 16.93
N TYR A 172 10.70 -6.22 16.06
CA TYR A 172 10.29 -7.05 14.93
C TYR A 172 11.05 -8.38 14.92
N LYS A 173 10.40 -9.43 14.43
CA LYS A 173 10.99 -10.77 14.38
C LYS A 173 11.72 -10.98 13.06
N VAL A 174 13.03 -11.18 13.13
CA VAL A 174 13.84 -11.55 11.95
C VAL A 174 13.92 -13.07 11.83
N ARG A 175 13.63 -13.59 10.63
CA ARG A 175 13.88 -15.02 10.33
C ARG A 175 15.33 -15.18 9.87
N CYS A 176 16.19 -15.63 10.77
CA CYS A 176 17.55 -16.03 10.38
C CYS A 176 17.49 -17.30 9.53
N ARG A 177 18.19 -17.33 8.38
CA ARG A 177 18.28 -18.52 7.51
C ARG A 177 18.99 -19.70 8.20
N ILE A 178 19.71 -19.44 9.29
CA ILE A 178 20.32 -20.48 10.11
C ILE A 178 19.34 -20.86 11.21
N LYS A 179 18.74 -22.06 11.12
CA LYS A 179 18.06 -22.68 12.27
C LYS A 179 19.11 -23.07 13.33
N LYS A 180 19.60 -22.12 14.11
CA LYS A 180 20.15 -22.44 15.43
C LYS A 180 19.04 -22.18 16.43
N ALA A 181 18.57 -23.26 17.04
CA ALA A 181 17.86 -23.19 18.31
C ALA A 181 18.77 -22.41 19.27
N LEU A 182 18.35 -21.22 19.70
CA LEU A 182 18.86 -20.69 20.94
C LEU A 182 18.10 -21.42 22.05
N MET A 183 18.85 -22.27 22.75
CA MET A 183 18.46 -22.95 23.98
C MET A 183 18.64 -22.00 25.17
#